data_AF-A0A969RS28-F1
#
_entry.id   AF-A0A969RS28-F1
#
_cell.length_a   1.000
_cell.length_b   1.000
_cell.length_c   1.000
_cell.angle_alpha   90.00
_cell.angle_beta   90.00
_cell.angle_gamma   90.00
#
_symmetry.space_group_name_H-M   'P 1'
#
loop_
_entity.id
_entity.type
_entity.pdbx_description
1 polymer ?
#
loop_
_entity_poly.entity_id
_entity_poly.type
_entity_poly.pdbx_seq_one_letter_code
_entity_poly.pdbx_strand_id
1 'polypeptide(L)'
;MLFIALWCGIITPISAVRSATQPHTDASAPVTGNPVTGNPVTGNIHPNQLIDPVEPIKPIDPGKFLYESGRWVEAATVLQQAVIDARSQGNRLAEAIALSNLSLVQQQLGNWVSATQTIEQAISLLQTSTVQTSTVDDHNSQDDHNSHPSVLAQALEVQGRLQLSRGEAEAALNTWKRVETYADRLQDHDAVVRSRINQAQALQALGMYRRAITLLEQLVNSFSSPSPMPAPTPAQVVALRSLGDAPARCWSTRPGDRYP
;
A
#
# COMPACT_ATOMS: atom_id res chain seq x y z
N MET A 1 -42.32 -29.29 -18.62
CA MET A 1 -41.63 -29.60 -19.89
C MET A 1 -40.14 -29.63 -19.61
N LEU A 2 -39.59 -30.84 -19.59
CA LEU A 2 -38.18 -31.18 -19.33
C LEU A 2 -37.42 -31.07 -20.64
N PHE A 3 -36.23 -30.44 -20.68
CA PHE A 3 -35.27 -30.68 -21.75
C PHE A 3 -33.88 -30.94 -21.16
N ILE A 4 -33.49 -32.21 -21.28
CA ILE A 4 -32.18 -32.79 -21.02
C ILE A 4 -31.39 -32.66 -22.33
N ALA A 5 -30.14 -32.18 -22.27
CA ALA A 5 -29.18 -32.34 -23.36
C ALA A 5 -27.86 -32.86 -22.78
N LEU A 6 -27.71 -34.18 -22.84
CA LEU A 6 -26.45 -34.90 -22.77
C LEU A 6 -25.60 -34.52 -23.99
N TRP A 7 -24.31 -34.30 -23.80
CA TRP A 7 -23.31 -34.64 -24.81
C TRP A 7 -22.11 -35.32 -24.16
N CYS A 8 -21.77 -36.48 -24.70
CA CYS A 8 -20.81 -37.45 -24.22
C CYS A 8 -19.81 -37.69 -25.37
N GLY A 9 -18.51 -37.85 -25.08
CA GLY A 9 -17.53 -38.14 -26.12
C GLY A 9 -16.05 -38.20 -25.69
N ILE A 10 -15.63 -39.32 -25.07
CA ILE A 10 -14.48 -40.20 -25.46
C ILE A 10 -13.06 -39.54 -25.44
N ILE A 11 -12.12 -39.73 -24.48
CA ILE A 11 -11.31 -40.91 -24.03
C ILE A 11 -10.62 -41.63 -25.22
N THR A 12 -9.29 -41.64 -25.48
CA THR A 12 -8.14 -42.28 -24.79
C THR A 12 -6.81 -42.04 -25.60
N PRO A 13 -5.60 -42.55 -25.21
CA PRO A 13 -4.35 -41.78 -25.16
C PRO A 13 -3.17 -42.44 -25.92
N ILE A 14 -1.90 -42.09 -25.60
CA ILE A 14 -0.70 -42.96 -25.41
C ILE A 14 0.63 -42.34 -25.91
N SER A 15 1.51 -42.10 -24.92
CA SER A 15 2.97 -42.32 -24.86
C SER A 15 3.97 -41.60 -25.77
N ALA A 16 4.98 -40.97 -25.15
CA ALA A 16 6.34 -41.52 -25.13
C ALA A 16 7.25 -40.79 -24.12
N VAL A 17 7.64 -41.52 -23.08
CA VAL A 17 8.81 -41.28 -22.23
C VAL A 17 10.06 -41.69 -23.01
N ARG A 18 11.11 -40.87 -23.02
CA ARG A 18 12.48 -41.38 -23.20
C ARG A 18 13.50 -40.55 -22.45
N SER A 19 13.92 -41.11 -21.32
CA SER A 19 15.11 -40.78 -20.55
C SER A 19 16.37 -41.20 -21.32
N ALA A 20 17.42 -40.38 -21.31
CA ALA A 20 18.76 -40.82 -21.68
C ALA A 20 19.85 -39.98 -20.97
N THR A 21 20.52 -40.67 -20.03
CA THR A 21 21.97 -40.66 -19.75
C THR A 21 22.70 -39.36 -19.39
N GLN A 22 23.12 -39.30 -18.13
CA GLN A 22 24.36 -38.62 -17.72
C GLN A 22 25.60 -39.45 -18.09
N PRO A 23 26.76 -38.79 -18.16
CA PRO A 23 27.95 -39.32 -17.52
C PRO A 23 28.59 -38.32 -16.54
N HIS A 24 29.08 -38.85 -15.43
CA HIS A 24 29.93 -38.21 -14.43
C HIS A 24 31.35 -37.98 -14.97
N THR A 25 32.00 -36.89 -14.55
CA THR A 25 33.38 -36.90 -14.00
C THR A 25 33.74 -35.53 -13.37
N ASP A 26 34.35 -35.60 -12.20
CA ASP A 26 34.92 -34.53 -11.37
C ASP A 26 35.96 -33.63 -12.06
N ALA A 27 35.99 -32.35 -11.70
CA ALA A 27 37.24 -31.59 -11.51
C ALA A 27 36.96 -30.28 -10.72
N SER A 28 37.66 -30.15 -9.60
CA SER A 28 37.64 -29.00 -8.68
C SER A 28 38.52 -27.83 -9.15
N ALA A 29 38.13 -26.62 -8.72
CA ALA A 29 38.89 -25.36 -8.55
C ALA A 29 38.89 -24.33 -9.72
N PRO A 30 39.14 -23.02 -9.45
CA PRO A 30 38.60 -22.17 -8.39
C PRO A 30 37.92 -20.88 -8.92
N VAL A 31 37.22 -20.20 -8.01
CA VAL A 31 36.51 -18.92 -8.15
C VAL A 31 37.41 -17.79 -8.69
N THR A 32 37.00 -17.16 -9.80
CA THR A 32 37.39 -15.78 -10.14
C THR A 32 36.13 -14.98 -10.47
N GLY A 33 35.96 -13.87 -9.75
CA GLY A 33 34.77 -13.02 -9.83
C GLY A 33 34.69 -12.26 -11.15
N ASN A 34 33.50 -12.27 -11.74
CA ASN A 34 33.18 -11.47 -12.91
C ASN A 34 32.37 -10.24 -12.44
N PRO A 35 32.76 -9.00 -12.78
CA PRO A 35 32.00 -7.82 -12.38
C PRO A 35 30.70 -7.77 -13.18
N VAL A 36 29.56 -7.74 -12.46
CA VAL A 36 28.23 -7.53 -13.04
C VAL A 36 28.15 -6.10 -13.54
N THR A 37 28.37 -5.89 -14.84
CA THR A 37 27.97 -4.66 -15.52
C THR A 37 26.44 -4.63 -15.58
N GLY A 38 25.84 -3.89 -14.64
CA GLY A 38 24.40 -3.65 -14.61
C GLY A 38 23.96 -2.91 -15.87
N ASN A 39 23.11 -3.56 -16.67
CA ASN A 39 22.42 -2.94 -17.80
C ASN A 39 21.43 -1.89 -17.24
N PRO A 40 21.39 -0.64 -17.74
CA PRO A 40 20.41 0.33 -17.27
C PRO A 40 19.03 -0.11 -17.75
N VAL A 41 18.15 -0.45 -16.79
CA VAL A 41 16.73 -0.71 -17.06
C VAL A 41 16.08 0.62 -17.42
N THR A 42 16.09 0.97 -18.71
CA THR A 42 15.16 1.95 -19.28
C THR A 42 13.80 1.28 -19.44
N GLY A 43 13.11 1.09 -18.33
CA GLY A 43 11.72 0.65 -18.31
C GLY A 43 10.84 1.80 -17.85
N ASN A 44 9.81 2.14 -18.63
CA ASN A 44 8.73 3.02 -18.19
C ASN A 44 8.10 2.42 -16.92
N ILE A 45 8.43 2.96 -15.75
CA ILE A 45 7.95 2.47 -14.46
C ILE A 45 6.55 3.03 -14.23
N HIS A 46 5.55 2.14 -14.21
CA HIS A 46 4.17 2.47 -13.84
C HIS A 46 4.10 2.97 -12.37
N PRO A 47 3.25 3.94 -12.03
CA PRO A 47 3.10 4.49 -10.67
C PRO A 47 2.81 3.44 -9.57
N ASN A 48 2.29 2.27 -9.97
CA ASN A 48 1.96 1.16 -9.06
C ASN A 48 3.17 0.42 -8.47
N GLN A 49 4.40 0.68 -8.92
CA GLN A 49 5.62 0.13 -8.30
C GLN A 49 6.24 1.07 -7.26
N LEU A 50 5.66 2.26 -7.05
CA LEU A 50 6.19 3.31 -6.18
C LEU A 50 5.46 3.42 -4.84
N ILE A 51 4.39 2.65 -4.62
CA ILE A 51 3.55 2.76 -3.43
C ILE A 51 3.50 1.40 -2.74
N ASP A 52 4.00 1.32 -1.50
CA ASP A 52 3.88 0.10 -0.71
C ASP A 52 2.40 -0.20 -0.40
N PRO A 53 2.02 -1.47 -0.22
CA PRO A 53 0.67 -1.81 0.23
C PRO A 53 0.40 -1.12 1.57
N VAL A 54 -0.58 -0.22 1.62
CA VAL A 54 -1.15 0.28 2.88
C VAL A 54 -1.57 -0.94 3.68
N GLU A 55 -1.05 -1.10 4.90
CA GLU A 55 -1.54 -2.12 5.81
C GLU A 55 -3.05 -1.90 6.00
N PRO A 56 -3.89 -2.89 5.69
CA PRO A 56 -5.33 -2.75 5.83
C PRO A 56 -5.68 -2.49 7.30
N ILE A 57 -6.62 -1.57 7.52
CA ILE A 57 -7.17 -1.20 8.83
C ILE A 57 -7.60 -2.47 9.56
N LYS A 58 -6.91 -2.84 10.63
CA LYS A 58 -7.15 -4.10 11.38
C LYS A 58 -8.38 -3.90 12.29
N PRO A 59 -9.41 -4.77 12.20
CA PRO A 59 -9.41 -6.06 12.88
C PRO A 59 -9.26 -7.24 11.90
N ILE A 60 -9.22 -8.48 12.38
CA ILE A 60 -9.14 -9.68 11.53
C ILE A 60 -10.47 -9.84 10.77
N ASP A 61 -10.60 -9.15 9.65
CA ASP A 61 -11.78 -9.20 8.79
C ASP A 61 -11.51 -10.14 7.59
N PRO A 62 -12.42 -11.04 7.20
CA PRO A 62 -12.20 -11.95 6.06
C PRO A 62 -11.85 -11.22 4.76
N GLY A 63 -12.31 -9.97 4.60
CA GLY A 63 -11.94 -9.10 3.48
C GLY A 63 -10.45 -8.77 3.41
N LYS A 64 -9.78 -8.59 4.56
CA LYS A 64 -8.34 -8.32 4.64
C LYS A 64 -7.52 -9.51 4.13
N PHE A 65 -7.85 -10.69 4.63
CA PHE A 65 -7.17 -11.93 4.20
C PHE A 65 -7.33 -12.17 2.69
N LEU A 66 -8.53 -11.93 2.16
CA LEU A 66 -8.80 -12.06 0.72
C LEU A 66 -8.02 -11.01 -0.11
N TYR A 67 -7.90 -9.78 0.39
CA TYR A 67 -7.10 -8.73 -0.26
C TYR A 67 -5.61 -9.12 -0.32
N GLU A 68 -5.03 -9.54 0.81
CA GLU A 68 -3.63 -9.97 0.91
C GLU A 68 -3.35 -11.22 0.06
N SER A 69 -4.35 -12.08 -0.12
CA SER A 69 -4.29 -13.27 -0.97
C SER A 69 -4.53 -12.98 -2.46
N GLY A 70 -4.69 -11.72 -2.86
CA GLY A 70 -4.95 -11.34 -4.26
C GLY A 70 -6.37 -11.64 -4.77
N ARG A 71 -7.27 -12.11 -3.90
CA ARG A 71 -8.66 -12.48 -4.23
C ARG A 71 -9.56 -11.25 -4.15
N TRP A 72 -9.26 -10.23 -4.95
CA TRP A 72 -9.86 -8.90 -4.83
C TRP A 72 -11.37 -8.87 -5.08
N VAL A 73 -11.88 -9.67 -6.02
CA VAL A 73 -13.32 -9.76 -6.30
C VAL A 73 -14.09 -10.31 -5.10
N GLU A 74 -13.53 -11.31 -4.43
CA GLU A 74 -14.12 -11.92 -3.25
C GLU A 74 -14.02 -10.99 -2.04
N ALA A 75 -12.87 -10.32 -1.88
CA ALA A 75 -12.69 -9.28 -0.88
C ALA A 75 -13.74 -8.17 -1.03
N ALA A 76 -14.01 -7.73 -2.26
CA ALA A 76 -15.03 -6.71 -2.54
C ALA A 76 -16.43 -7.18 -2.11
N THR A 77 -16.77 -8.45 -2.37
CA THR A 77 -18.07 -9.02 -2.01
C THR A 77 -18.25 -9.06 -0.49
N VAL A 78 -17.23 -9.54 0.23
CA VAL A 78 -17.25 -9.60 1.70
C VAL A 78 -17.35 -8.19 2.30
N LEU A 79 -16.56 -7.24 1.80
CA LEU A 79 -16.55 -5.88 2.33
C LEU A 79 -17.85 -5.12 2.02
N GLN A 80 -18.49 -5.37 0.88
CA GLN A 80 -19.83 -4.83 0.60
C GLN A 80 -20.86 -5.32 1.61
N GLN A 81 -20.82 -6.62 1.96
CA GLN A 81 -21.69 -7.17 3.00
C GLN A 81 -21.40 -6.52 4.37
N ALA A 82 -20.12 -6.38 4.73
CA ALA A 82 -19.72 -5.72 5.98
C ALA A 82 -20.23 -4.26 6.07
N VAL A 83 -20.21 -3.51 4.96
CA VAL A 83 -20.81 -2.17 4.89
C VAL A 83 -22.32 -2.21 5.16
N ILE A 84 -23.04 -3.15 4.55
CA ILE A 84 -24.49 -3.32 4.75
C ILE A 84 -24.80 -3.65 6.22
N ASP A 85 -24.07 -4.60 6.78
CA ASP A 85 -24.27 -5.08 8.15
C ASP A 85 -24.00 -3.95 9.15
N ALA A 86 -22.86 -3.26 9.03
CA ALA A 86 -22.51 -2.13 9.89
C ALA A 86 -23.54 -0.99 9.82
N ARG A 87 -24.00 -0.67 8.60
CA ARG A 87 -25.05 0.33 8.39
C ARG A 87 -26.37 -0.08 9.04
N SER A 88 -26.77 -1.34 8.91
CA SER A 88 -28.01 -1.86 9.52
C SER A 88 -27.99 -1.81 11.04
N GLN A 89 -26.81 -1.96 11.64
CA GLN A 89 -26.57 -1.87 13.08
C GLN A 89 -26.37 -0.43 13.56
N GLY A 90 -26.29 0.55 12.66
CA GLY A 90 -25.98 1.95 12.98
C GLY A 90 -24.53 2.17 13.46
N ASN A 91 -23.64 1.20 13.27
CA ASN A 91 -22.24 1.30 13.69
C ASN A 91 -21.42 2.07 12.63
N ARG A 92 -21.42 3.41 12.74
CA ARG A 92 -20.74 4.30 11.80
C ARG A 92 -19.23 4.08 11.70
N LEU A 93 -18.58 3.72 12.81
CA LEU A 93 -17.14 3.48 12.83
C LEU A 93 -16.81 2.22 12.02
N ALA A 94 -17.53 1.11 12.27
CA ALA A 94 -17.38 -0.13 11.50
C ALA A 94 -17.72 0.08 10.02
N GLU A 95 -18.77 0.86 9.72
CA GLU A 95 -19.14 1.19 8.34
C GLU A 95 -17.99 1.93 7.62
N ALA A 96 -17.38 2.92 8.27
CA ALA A 96 -16.27 3.67 7.69
C ALA A 96 -15.00 2.81 7.50
N ILE A 97 -14.71 1.89 8.41
CA ILE A 97 -13.62 0.92 8.27
C ILE A 97 -13.86 0.03 7.04
N ALA A 98 -15.06 -0.56 6.94
CA ALA A 98 -15.43 -1.43 5.82
C ALA A 98 -15.39 -0.70 4.47
N LEU A 99 -15.89 0.54 4.41
CA LEU A 99 -15.83 1.40 3.23
C LEU A 99 -14.37 1.72 2.85
N SER A 100 -13.51 2.05 3.81
CA SER A 100 -12.09 2.35 3.54
C SER A 100 -11.37 1.13 2.93
N ASN A 101 -11.61 -0.05 3.49
CA ASN A 101 -11.08 -1.31 2.96
C ASN A 101 -11.66 -1.66 1.59
N LEU A 102 -12.96 -1.40 1.37
CA LEU A 102 -13.59 -1.62 0.07
C LEU A 102 -12.99 -0.71 -1.02
N SER A 103 -12.67 0.55 -0.68
CA SER A 103 -11.97 1.46 -1.61
C SER A 103 -10.59 0.92 -1.98
N LEU A 104 -9.82 0.39 -1.01
CA LEU A 104 -8.52 -0.24 -1.29
C LEU A 104 -8.64 -1.40 -2.29
N VAL A 105 -9.66 -2.25 -2.13
CA VAL A 105 -9.93 -3.37 -3.05
C VAL A 105 -10.35 -2.86 -4.42
N GLN A 106 -11.24 -1.87 -4.48
CA GLN A 106 -11.68 -1.27 -5.74
C GLN A 106 -10.52 -0.64 -6.53
N GLN A 107 -9.53 -0.05 -5.83
CA GLN A 107 -8.28 0.43 -6.45
C GLN A 107 -7.50 -0.71 -7.12
N GLN A 108 -7.36 -1.86 -6.44
CA GLN A 108 -6.68 -3.04 -7.03
C GLN A 108 -7.41 -3.58 -8.25
N LEU A 109 -8.74 -3.47 -8.26
CA LEU A 109 -9.58 -3.84 -9.40
C LEU A 109 -9.58 -2.78 -10.52
N GLY A 110 -8.93 -1.63 -10.33
CA GLY A 110 -8.93 -0.51 -11.29
C GLY A 110 -10.24 0.28 -11.35
N ASN A 111 -11.15 0.08 -10.38
CA ASN A 111 -12.45 0.74 -10.30
C ASN A 111 -12.33 2.12 -9.63
N TRP A 112 -11.60 3.04 -10.26
CA TRP A 112 -11.20 4.32 -9.67
C TRP A 112 -12.38 5.21 -9.26
N VAL A 113 -13.46 5.24 -10.04
CA VAL A 113 -14.65 6.05 -9.75
C VAL A 113 -15.33 5.55 -8.48
N SER A 114 -15.57 4.25 -8.38
CA SER A 114 -16.16 3.62 -7.20
C SER A 114 -15.25 3.81 -5.98
N ALA A 115 -13.94 3.57 -6.12
CA ALA A 115 -12.98 3.77 -5.04
C ALA A 115 -13.01 5.19 -4.46
N THR A 116 -13.15 6.20 -5.32
CA THR A 116 -13.25 7.62 -4.92
C THR A 116 -14.52 7.86 -4.12
N GLN A 117 -15.67 7.46 -4.65
CA GLN A 117 -16.96 7.64 -3.97
C GLN A 117 -16.99 6.91 -2.63
N THR A 118 -16.48 5.69 -2.59
CA THR A 118 -16.46 4.85 -1.38
C THR A 118 -15.56 5.46 -0.29
N ILE A 119 -14.37 5.98 -0.62
CA ILE A 119 -13.50 6.58 0.40
C ILE A 119 -14.02 7.93 0.90
N GLU A 120 -14.63 8.73 0.02
CA GLU A 120 -15.28 9.99 0.41
C GLU A 120 -16.43 9.75 1.40
N GLN A 121 -17.22 8.70 1.19
CA GLN A 121 -18.27 8.29 2.13
C GLN A 121 -17.68 7.92 3.49
N ALA A 122 -16.61 7.11 3.53
CA ALA A 122 -15.95 6.74 4.77
C ALA A 122 -15.45 7.97 5.56
N ILE A 123 -14.76 8.89 4.88
CA ILE A 123 -14.23 10.11 5.49
C ILE A 123 -15.37 11.00 6.01
N SER A 124 -16.45 11.16 5.25
CA SER A 124 -17.63 11.93 5.65
C SER A 124 -18.29 11.38 6.92
N LEU A 125 -18.44 10.05 7.03
CA LEU A 125 -18.97 9.39 8.22
C LEU A 125 -18.10 9.63 9.46
N LEU A 126 -16.78 9.62 9.30
CA LEU A 126 -15.83 9.83 10.39
C LEU A 126 -15.84 11.29 10.86
N GLN A 127 -15.86 12.24 9.92
CA GLN A 127 -15.88 13.68 10.23
C GLN A 127 -17.20 14.11 10.90
N THR A 128 -18.34 13.64 10.42
CA THR A 128 -19.64 13.96 11.02
C THR A 128 -19.77 13.39 12.43
N SER A 129 -19.28 12.17 12.66
CA SER A 129 -19.29 11.55 13.99
C SER A 129 -18.41 12.29 14.99
N THR A 130 -17.23 12.80 14.59
CA THR A 130 -16.36 13.59 15.50
C THR A 130 -17.01 14.88 16.02
N VAL A 131 -17.90 15.50 15.23
CA VAL A 131 -18.67 16.68 15.66
C VAL A 131 -19.72 16.30 16.71
N GLN A 132 -20.22 15.06 16.67
CA GLN A 132 -21.27 14.57 17.56
C GLN A 132 -20.74 13.95 18.86
N THR A 133 -19.53 13.37 18.85
CA THR A 133 -18.91 12.74 20.03
C THR A 133 -18.11 13.71 20.90
N SER A 134 -17.97 14.98 20.48
CA SER A 134 -17.37 16.04 21.31
C SER A 134 -18.18 16.36 22.58
N THR A 135 -19.27 15.63 22.84
CA THR A 135 -20.11 15.75 24.04
C THR A 135 -20.11 14.51 24.94
N VAL A 136 -19.35 13.44 24.64
CA VAL A 136 -19.30 12.24 25.50
C VAL A 136 -17.87 11.70 25.58
N ASP A 137 -17.24 11.93 26.72
CA ASP A 137 -15.95 11.38 27.13
C ASP A 137 -16.06 9.86 27.36
N ASP A 138 -15.89 9.04 26.32
CA ASP A 138 -15.72 7.59 26.46
C ASP A 138 -14.24 7.21 26.41
N HIS A 139 -13.53 7.48 27.51
CA HIS A 139 -12.20 6.93 27.80
C HIS A 139 -12.34 5.52 28.41
N ASN A 140 -12.73 4.52 27.61
CA ASN A 140 -12.48 3.13 28.00
C ASN A 140 -12.52 2.15 26.83
N SER A 141 -11.49 2.16 25.98
CA SER A 141 -11.15 0.98 25.18
C SER A 141 -9.64 0.94 24.97
N GLN A 142 -9.00 -0.07 25.56
CA GLN A 142 -7.55 -0.32 25.56
C GLN A 142 -7.00 -0.73 24.17
N ASP A 143 -7.72 -0.41 23.08
CA ASP A 143 -7.34 -0.65 21.68
C ASP A 143 -7.38 0.70 20.93
N ASP A 144 -6.37 1.54 21.17
CA ASP A 144 -6.27 2.93 20.68
C ASP A 144 -6.32 3.05 19.14
N HIS A 145 -6.03 1.94 18.44
CA HIS A 145 -6.01 1.85 16.98
C HIS A 145 -7.38 1.97 16.29
N ASN A 146 -8.49 1.72 17.00
CA ASN A 146 -9.84 1.87 16.45
C ASN A 146 -10.53 3.15 16.92
N SER A 147 -9.79 4.10 17.52
CA SER A 147 -10.33 5.42 17.83
C SER A 147 -10.77 6.15 16.54
N HIS A 148 -11.81 6.98 16.64
CA HIS A 148 -12.30 7.79 15.51
C HIS A 148 -11.19 8.57 14.78
N PRO A 149 -10.24 9.23 15.47
CA PRO A 149 -9.13 9.92 14.81
C PRO A 149 -8.15 8.97 14.12
N SER A 150 -7.90 7.79 14.69
CA SER A 150 -7.04 6.76 14.06
C SER A 150 -7.66 6.24 12.77
N VAL A 151 -8.94 5.88 12.79
CA VAL A 151 -9.64 5.40 11.58
C VAL A 151 -9.72 6.49 10.51
N LEU A 152 -9.87 7.77 10.89
CA LEU A 152 -9.81 8.89 9.96
C LEU A 152 -8.42 9.04 9.32
N ALA A 153 -7.34 8.92 10.10
CA ALA A 153 -5.98 8.95 9.56
C ALA A 153 -5.76 7.83 8.54
N GLN A 154 -6.25 6.63 8.83
CA GLN A 154 -6.15 5.50 7.93
C GLN A 154 -7.01 5.67 6.66
N ALA A 155 -8.22 6.20 6.76
CA ALA A 155 -9.04 6.52 5.58
C ALA A 155 -8.36 7.58 4.69
N LEU A 156 -7.71 8.57 5.30
CA LEU A 156 -6.91 9.57 4.57
C LEU A 156 -5.69 8.94 3.88
N GLU A 157 -5.04 7.94 4.46
CA GLU A 157 -3.98 7.18 3.78
C GLU A 157 -4.49 6.52 2.48
N VAL A 158 -5.66 5.87 2.55
CA VAL A 158 -6.32 5.26 1.37
C VAL A 158 -6.62 6.32 0.30
N GLN A 159 -7.09 7.50 0.71
CA GLN A 159 -7.38 8.62 -0.18
C GLN A 159 -6.11 9.17 -0.85
N GLY A 160 -5.03 9.37 -0.09
CA GLY A 160 -3.77 9.87 -0.62
C GLY A 160 -3.19 8.93 -1.68
N ARG A 161 -3.23 7.62 -1.42
CA ARG A 161 -2.80 6.61 -2.39
C ARG A 161 -3.62 6.66 -3.69
N LEU A 162 -4.95 6.75 -3.57
CA LEU A 162 -5.84 6.86 -4.72
C LEU A 162 -5.57 8.12 -5.56
N GLN A 163 -5.31 9.25 -4.90
CA GLN A 163 -4.96 10.50 -5.57
C GLN A 163 -3.64 10.34 -6.33
N LEU A 164 -2.61 9.77 -5.70
CA LEU A 164 -1.32 9.56 -6.36
C LEU A 164 -1.44 8.60 -7.56
N SER A 165 -2.20 7.51 -7.42
CA SER A 165 -2.41 6.54 -8.52
C SER A 165 -3.17 7.14 -9.71
N ARG A 166 -3.94 8.20 -9.47
CA ARG A 166 -4.65 8.99 -10.49
C ARG A 166 -3.83 10.15 -11.07
N GLY A 167 -2.58 10.34 -10.61
CA GLY A 167 -1.72 11.44 -11.03
C GLY A 167 -2.00 12.77 -10.32
N GLU A 168 -2.86 12.77 -9.30
CA GLU A 168 -3.22 13.94 -8.49
C GLU A 168 -2.20 14.15 -7.36
N ALA A 169 -0.90 14.18 -7.71
CA ALA A 169 0.19 14.12 -6.73
C ALA A 169 0.19 15.29 -5.73
N GLU A 170 -0.25 16.48 -6.12
CA GLU A 170 -0.39 17.62 -5.21
C GLU A 170 -1.50 17.38 -4.17
N ALA A 171 -2.64 16.83 -4.59
CA ALA A 171 -3.72 16.47 -3.68
C ALA A 171 -3.25 15.38 -2.70
N ALA A 172 -2.55 14.35 -3.21
CA ALA A 172 -1.98 13.29 -2.40
C ALA A 172 -1.02 13.82 -1.32
N LEU A 173 -0.11 14.72 -1.71
CA LEU A 173 0.82 15.39 -0.78
C LEU A 173 0.08 16.11 0.35
N ASN A 174 -0.97 16.86 0.02
CA ASN A 174 -1.77 17.57 1.01
C ASN A 174 -2.55 16.62 1.92
N THR A 175 -3.05 15.51 1.39
CA THR A 175 -3.72 14.47 2.16
C THR A 175 -2.76 13.81 3.16
N TRP A 176 -1.54 13.45 2.74
CA TRP A 176 -0.56 12.84 3.64
C TRP A 176 -0.01 13.78 4.70
N LYS A 177 0.07 15.09 4.45
CA LYS A 177 0.34 16.09 5.51
C LYS A 177 -0.75 16.09 6.59
N ARG A 178 -2.01 15.92 6.18
CA ARG A 178 -3.12 15.80 7.14
C ARG A 178 -2.99 14.51 7.96
N VAL A 179 -2.64 13.39 7.32
CA VAL A 179 -2.36 12.12 8.03
C VAL A 179 -1.28 12.33 9.10
N GLU A 180 -0.14 12.93 8.74
CA GLU A 180 0.94 13.24 9.69
C GLU A 180 0.42 14.04 10.89
N THR A 181 -0.39 15.07 10.64
CA THR A 181 -0.99 15.89 11.71
C THR A 181 -1.91 15.09 12.66
N TYR A 182 -2.64 14.08 12.15
CA TYR A 182 -3.41 13.18 13.00
C TYR A 182 -2.50 12.19 13.74
N ALA A 183 -1.50 11.63 13.06
CA ALA A 183 -0.56 10.69 13.64
C ALA A 183 0.26 11.31 14.78
N ASP A 184 0.74 12.55 14.62
CA ASP A 184 1.44 13.30 15.67
C ASP A 184 0.56 13.48 16.92
N ARG A 185 -0.73 13.80 16.73
CA ARG A 185 -1.69 13.96 17.84
C ARG A 185 -1.98 12.66 18.58
N LEU A 186 -1.97 11.54 17.84
CA LEU A 186 -2.15 10.20 18.37
C LEU A 186 -0.84 9.57 18.89
N GLN A 187 0.28 10.28 18.75
CA GLN A 187 1.62 9.77 19.06
C GLN A 187 1.95 8.46 18.30
N ASP A 188 1.34 8.23 17.14
CA ASP A 188 1.60 7.09 16.27
C ASP A 188 2.82 7.36 15.40
N HIS A 189 3.99 7.04 15.93
CA HIS A 189 5.26 7.28 15.26
C HIS A 189 5.38 6.53 13.92
N ASP A 190 4.84 5.31 13.82
CA ASP A 190 4.91 4.54 12.59
C ASP A 190 4.05 5.17 11.48
N ALA A 191 2.88 5.73 11.81
CA ALA A 191 2.07 6.48 10.87
C ALA A 191 2.72 7.81 10.44
N VAL A 192 3.46 8.48 11.32
CA VAL A 192 4.29 9.65 10.94
C VAL A 192 5.36 9.24 9.93
N VAL A 193 6.07 8.13 10.16
CA VAL A 193 7.09 7.62 9.24
C VAL A 193 6.48 7.28 7.89
N ARG A 194 5.40 6.49 7.85
CA ARG A 194 4.72 6.09 6.61
C ARG A 194 4.21 7.30 5.82
N SER A 195 3.52 8.23 6.49
CA SER A 195 2.98 9.42 5.82
C SER A 195 4.08 10.30 5.24
N ARG A 196 5.22 10.49 5.90
CA ARG A 196 6.37 11.24 5.36
C ARG A 196 7.04 10.57 4.16
N ILE A 197 7.12 9.23 4.14
CA ILE A 197 7.57 8.49 2.96
C ILE A 197 6.62 8.75 1.79
N ASN A 198 5.30 8.68 2.03
CA ASN A 198 4.30 8.93 1.00
C ASN A 198 4.33 10.39 0.49
N GLN A 199 4.56 11.37 1.37
CA GLN A 199 4.80 12.76 0.98
C GLN A 199 6.03 12.90 0.07
N ALA A 200 7.13 12.17 0.38
CA ALA A 200 8.31 12.16 -0.47
C ALA A 200 8.01 11.56 -1.86
N GLN A 201 7.20 10.49 -1.93
CA GLN A 201 6.74 9.91 -3.20
C GLN A 201 5.89 10.90 -4.02
N ALA A 202 4.95 11.61 -3.39
CA ALA A 202 4.21 12.67 -4.07
C ALA A 202 5.11 13.78 -4.58
N LEU A 203 6.09 14.22 -3.77
CA LEU A 203 7.08 15.23 -4.18
C LEU A 203 7.90 14.76 -5.38
N GLN A 204 8.29 13.48 -5.44
CA GLN A 204 8.97 12.91 -6.61
C GLN A 204 8.07 12.89 -7.85
N ALA A 205 6.79 12.54 -7.71
CA ALA A 205 5.82 12.58 -8.80
C ALA A 205 5.59 14.01 -9.33
N LEU A 206 5.75 15.03 -8.47
CA LEU A 206 5.73 16.44 -8.85
C LEU A 206 7.07 16.95 -9.42
N GLY A 207 8.09 16.10 -9.56
CA GLY A 207 9.45 16.49 -9.99
C GLY A 207 10.26 17.26 -8.94
N MET A 208 9.77 17.36 -7.70
CA MET A 208 10.41 18.08 -6.60
C MET A 208 11.44 17.21 -5.84
N TYR A 209 12.35 16.56 -6.58
CA TYR A 209 13.30 15.58 -6.03
C TYR A 209 14.15 16.13 -4.87
N ARG A 210 14.60 17.39 -4.94
CA ARG A 210 15.38 18.01 -3.86
C ARG A 210 14.57 18.08 -2.56
N ARG A 211 13.28 18.43 -2.63
CA ARG A 211 12.40 18.49 -1.45
C ARG A 211 12.14 17.10 -0.88
N ALA A 212 11.93 16.11 -1.76
CA ALA A 212 11.75 14.72 -1.34
C ALA A 212 12.98 14.19 -0.58
N ILE A 213 14.19 14.45 -1.09
CA ILE A 213 15.45 14.05 -0.43
C ILE A 213 15.58 14.73 0.93
N THR A 214 15.40 16.06 1.01
CA THR A 214 15.49 16.79 2.27
C THR A 214 14.50 16.25 3.32
N LEU A 215 13.27 15.92 2.90
CA LEU A 215 12.27 15.33 3.80
C LEU A 215 12.71 13.96 4.33
N LEU A 216 13.23 13.09 3.45
CA LEU A 216 13.69 11.75 3.82
C LEU A 216 14.95 11.79 4.70
N GLU A 217 15.88 12.71 4.44
CA GLU A 217 17.06 12.94 5.29
C GLU A 217 16.65 13.37 6.71
N GLN A 218 15.72 14.33 6.82
CA GLN A 218 15.18 14.75 8.11
C GLN A 218 14.49 13.60 8.86
N LEU A 219 13.71 12.78 8.13
CA LEU A 219 13.06 11.61 8.68
C LEU A 219 14.07 10.59 9.22
N VAL A 220 15.07 10.21 8.43
CA VAL A 220 16.10 9.24 8.85
C VAL A 220 16.91 9.76 10.03
N ASN A 221 17.28 11.04 10.01
CA ASN A 221 18.02 11.65 11.12
C ASN A 221 17.23 11.67 12.43
N SER A 222 15.89 11.71 12.37
CA SER A 222 15.04 11.66 13.55
C SER A 222 15.08 10.31 14.29
N PHE A 223 15.49 9.23 13.61
CA PHE A 223 15.66 7.92 14.23
C PHE A 223 16.95 7.81 15.06
N SER A 224 17.97 8.60 14.72
CA SER A 224 19.34 8.51 15.27
C SER A 224 19.43 9.09 16.69
N SER A 225 18.92 8.37 17.69
CA SER A 225 19.23 8.61 19.11
C SER A 225 20.41 7.75 19.58
N PRO A 226 21.29 8.24 20.48
CA PRO A 226 22.58 7.60 20.84
C PRO A 226 22.48 6.36 21.75
N SER A 227 21.30 5.76 21.90
CA SER A 227 21.06 4.58 22.74
C SER A 227 21.12 3.29 21.89
N PRO A 228 21.44 2.12 22.46
CA PRO A 228 21.53 0.88 21.68
C PRO A 228 20.17 0.62 21.03
N MET A 229 20.13 0.79 19.69
CA MET A 229 18.89 0.75 18.93
C MET A 229 18.25 -0.64 19.02
N PRO A 230 16.94 -0.75 19.29
CA PRO A 230 16.20 -1.92 18.84
C PRO A 230 16.27 -2.03 17.30
N ALA A 231 16.07 -3.23 16.74
CA ALA A 231 16.07 -3.42 15.29
C ALA A 231 15.10 -2.43 14.59
N PRO A 232 15.45 -1.89 13.41
CA PRO A 232 14.63 -0.90 12.74
C PRO A 232 13.26 -1.47 12.36
N THR A 233 12.20 -0.67 12.52
CA THR A 233 10.85 -1.08 12.11
C THR A 233 10.78 -1.23 10.57
N PRO A 234 9.85 -2.02 10.02
CA PRO A 234 9.69 -2.15 8.57
C PRO A 234 9.55 -0.78 7.87
N ALA A 235 8.83 0.16 8.48
CA ALA A 235 8.68 1.52 7.97
C ALA A 235 10.01 2.30 7.92
N GLN A 236 10.87 2.14 8.93
CA GLN A 236 12.22 2.74 8.94
C GLN A 236 13.11 2.14 7.83
N VAL A 237 13.01 0.84 7.57
CA VAL A 237 13.73 0.20 6.46
C VAL A 237 13.28 0.76 5.12
N VAL A 238 11.97 0.98 4.93
CA VAL A 238 11.43 1.61 3.71
C VAL A 238 11.90 3.06 3.58
N ALA A 239 11.94 3.83 4.67
CA ALA A 239 12.46 5.19 4.65
C ALA A 239 13.92 5.24 4.16
N LEU A 240 14.77 4.35 4.68
CA LEU A 240 16.17 4.22 4.29
C LEU A 240 16.32 3.83 2.81
N ARG A 241 15.50 2.88 2.33
CA ARG A 241 15.49 2.49 0.91
C ARG A 241 15.04 3.65 0.02
N SER A 242 13.97 4.34 0.40
CA SER A 242 13.42 5.47 -0.34
C SER A 242 14.44 6.61 -0.46
N LEU A 243 15.22 6.85 0.60
CA LEU A 243 16.33 7.80 0.57
C LEU A 243 17.45 7.35 -0.37
N GLY A 244 17.81 6.06 -0.38
CA GLY A 244 18.81 5.52 -1.29
C GLY A 244 18.43 5.63 -2.78
N ASP A 245 17.15 5.42 -3.11
CA ASP A 245 16.65 5.44 -4.48
C ASP A 245 16.44 6.86 -5.04
N ALA A 246 16.16 7.84 -4.16
CA ALA A 246 15.79 9.18 -4.57
C ALA A 246 16.90 9.94 -5.36
N PRO A 247 18.18 9.90 -4.96
CA PRO A 247 19.27 10.48 -5.74
C PRO A 247 19.42 9.85 -7.13
N ALA A 248 19.39 8.53 -7.24
CA ALA A 248 19.55 7.83 -8.53
C ALA A 248 18.50 8.27 -9.55
N ARG A 249 17.26 8.50 -9.10
CA ARG A 249 16.16 9.01 -9.94
C ARG A 249 16.38 10.46 -10.37
N CYS A 250 16.89 11.31 -9.49
CA CYS A 250 17.25 12.71 -9.80
C CYS A 250 18.30 12.80 -10.93
N TRP A 251 19.27 11.87 -10.96
CA TRP A 251 20.27 11.79 -12.03
C TRP A 251 19.68 11.28 -13.35
N SER A 252 18.79 10.28 -13.32
CA SER A 252 18.17 9.72 -14.53
C SER A 252 17.26 10.68 -15.31
N THR A 253 16.75 11.72 -14.65
CA THR A 253 15.82 12.71 -15.25
C THR A 253 16.52 13.96 -15.81
N ARG A 254 17.85 14.05 -15.77
CA ARG A 254 18.56 15.17 -16.42
C ARG A 254 18.55 14.96 -17.95
N PRO A 255 17.91 15.85 -18.73
CA PRO A 255 18.08 15.84 -20.17
C PRO A 255 19.47 16.40 -20.46
N GLY A 256 20.46 15.52 -20.66
CA GLY A 256 21.83 15.93 -20.95
C GLY A 256 22.88 14.82 -20.87
N ASP A 257 22.64 13.77 -20.09
CA ASP A 257 23.64 12.72 -19.87
C ASP A 257 23.46 11.55 -20.86
N ARG A 258 23.51 11.84 -22.17
CA ARG A 258 24.07 10.89 -23.14
C ARG A 258 25.52 11.30 -23.35
N TYR A 259 26.43 10.68 -22.59
CA TYR A 259 27.86 10.83 -22.89
C TYR A 259 28.23 10.02 -24.14
N PRO A 260 29.22 10.48 -24.93
CA PRO A 260 29.64 9.89 -26.22
C PRO A 260 30.26 8.49 -26.08
#